data_AF-A0A3P6DWB7-F1
#
_entry.id   AF-A0A3P6DWB7-F1
#
_cell.length_a   1.000
_cell.length_b   1.000
_cell.length_c   1.000
_cell.angle_alpha   90.00
_cell.angle_beta   90.00
_cell.angle_gamma   90.00
#
_symmetry.space_group_name_H-M   'P 1'
#
loop_
_entity.id
_entity.type
_entity.pdbx_description
1 polymer ?
#
loop_
_entity_poly.entity_id
_entity_poly.type
_entity_poly.pdbx_seq_one_letter_code
_entity_poly.pdbx_strand_id
1 'polypeptide(L)'
;MEMPLQGRSMHGWLRSQDNGDTTTRDKHAWILVQLLHSDSTSSKIQQLQKAFAELESQRAVTLNLKWQELEEHFHGLERSLKRRFHELEDQEKEYETKTRKAQELLEKKKAAVEAKEKASLERLQNKRDSAVFAINSALDKYNNNNAPIITDNNPDGTVQEAEISHEVKAYPELLKLCKDMDSTGLHKFVSDNRKNLTSLKEDIPLAFKAAANPATLVLDSLEGFYPIESSPPPSDGKKDTNLLGTRRTCVMLMECLSILLSRLDRSSLAGILSENVKRRAKAIAGGWNPLREGLDIDACNGNSLEAHAFLQLLASFAVVKEFKEDELLKLIPMVSGRRQAAELCRSLGLSEKMSGLLSYIFSKSGRHIDAVNLAFAFELTEQFPPVELLKSYLTEAKRSSSQQDEFNERELTGVKAVVKCVEEHNLEEQYPVEPLHKRILELEKVKAEKKKATEPTKPQTKRPRGAQPRVTEVAA
;
A
#
# COMPACT_ATOMS: atom_id res chain seq x y z
N MET A 1 -19.84 -92.78 -14.15
CA MET A 1 -18.82 -93.64 -14.79
C MET A 1 -17.48 -93.14 -14.28
N GLU A 2 -17.04 -93.61 -13.11
CA GLU A 2 -16.32 -94.90 -12.92
C GLU A 2 -14.99 -94.87 -13.69
N MET A 3 -13.82 -94.85 -13.02
CA MET A 3 -13.08 -96.01 -12.46
C MET A 3 -12.81 -97.12 -13.50
N PRO A 4 -11.73 -97.95 -13.41
CA PRO A 4 -10.94 -98.34 -12.22
C PRO A 4 -9.39 -98.30 -12.42
N LEU A 5 -8.58 -98.32 -11.34
CA LEU A 5 -7.88 -99.48 -10.72
C LEU A 5 -7.27 -100.44 -11.78
N GLN A 6 -6.02 -100.92 -11.71
CA GLN A 6 -5.35 -101.53 -10.57
C GLN A 6 -3.94 -101.98 -11.01
N GLY A 7 -2.98 -102.10 -10.08
CA GLY A 7 -2.05 -103.23 -10.15
C GLY A 7 -0.62 -103.01 -9.65
N ARG A 8 -0.33 -103.76 -8.57
CA ARG A 8 0.97 -104.29 -8.09
C ARG A 8 1.76 -103.42 -7.13
N SER A 9 2.43 -103.98 -6.12
CA SER A 9 2.33 -105.24 -5.38
C SER A 9 3.29 -105.04 -4.20
N MET A 10 2.90 -105.46 -3.00
CA MET A 10 3.77 -105.45 -1.83
C MET A 10 4.95 -106.42 -1.99
N HIS A 11 6.17 -105.89 -2.08
CA HIS A 11 7.41 -106.53 -1.66
C HIS A 11 8.26 -105.40 -1.07
N GLY A 12 8.66 -105.35 0.19
CA GLY A 12 8.83 -106.43 1.14
C GLY A 12 10.14 -106.13 1.86
N TRP A 13 10.13 -105.18 2.80
CA TRP A 13 11.25 -104.95 3.72
C TRP A 13 10.68 -104.50 5.08
N LEU A 14 10.02 -105.44 5.75
CA LEU A 14 9.81 -105.38 7.19
C LEU A 14 10.15 -106.75 7.78
N ARG A 15 11.44 -107.06 7.84
CA ARG A 15 12.00 -107.94 8.87
C ARG A 15 13.51 -107.73 8.98
N SER A 16 13.92 -106.90 9.94
CA SER A 16 14.80 -107.29 11.04
C SER A 16 15.47 -106.07 11.66
N GLN A 17 15.20 -105.92 12.95
CA GLN A 17 16.11 -105.48 14.00
C GLN A 17 16.93 -104.21 13.77
N ASP A 18 16.45 -103.15 14.44
CA ASP A 18 17.14 -102.59 15.61
C ASP A 18 18.58 -102.10 15.40
N ASN A 19 18.71 -100.80 15.17
CA ASN A 19 19.54 -99.86 15.95
C ASN A 19 19.90 -98.65 15.10
N GLY A 20 19.43 -97.46 15.48
CA GLY A 20 19.99 -96.21 14.96
C GLY A 20 18.98 -95.10 14.70
N ASP A 21 18.78 -94.28 15.73
CA ASP A 21 18.53 -92.84 15.62
C ASP A 21 17.09 -92.36 15.36
N THR A 22 16.30 -92.37 16.44
CA THR A 22 15.03 -91.64 16.63
C THR A 22 15.13 -90.13 16.33
N THR A 23 16.34 -89.58 16.24
CA THR A 23 16.58 -88.14 16.02
C THR A 23 16.32 -87.69 14.57
N THR A 24 16.31 -88.59 13.59
CA THR A 24 16.18 -88.19 12.17
C THR A 24 14.73 -88.19 11.68
N ARG A 25 13.86 -89.09 12.18
CA ARG A 25 12.42 -89.07 11.85
C ARG A 25 11.71 -87.84 12.44
N ASP A 26 12.09 -87.41 13.64
CA ASP A 26 11.53 -86.21 14.26
C ASP A 26 11.97 -84.92 13.54
N LYS A 27 13.18 -84.89 12.98
CA LYS A 27 13.65 -83.75 12.15
C LYS A 27 12.88 -83.64 10.83
N HIS A 28 12.59 -84.75 10.17
CA HIS A 28 11.79 -84.75 8.93
C HIS A 28 10.32 -84.39 9.20
N ALA A 29 9.76 -84.82 10.34
CA ALA A 29 8.44 -84.40 10.79
C ALA A 29 8.40 -82.90 11.12
N TRP A 30 9.43 -82.35 11.76
CA TRP A 30 9.57 -80.91 12.01
C TRP A 30 9.67 -80.09 10.72
N ILE A 31 10.41 -80.58 9.72
CA ILE A 31 10.54 -79.90 8.41
C ILE A 31 9.20 -79.91 7.64
N LEU A 32 8.42 -80.99 7.73
CA LEU A 32 7.06 -81.04 7.15
C LEU A 32 6.08 -80.11 7.89
N VAL A 33 6.19 -79.98 9.21
CA VAL A 33 5.43 -79.00 10.01
C VAL A 33 5.86 -77.56 9.69
N GLN A 34 7.14 -77.31 9.41
CA GLN A 34 7.67 -76.03 8.95
C GLN A 34 7.15 -75.68 7.53
N LEU A 35 7.03 -76.66 6.64
CA LEU A 35 6.46 -76.50 5.30
C LEU A 35 4.94 -76.23 5.33
N LEU A 36 4.22 -76.68 6.36
CA LEU A 36 2.80 -76.37 6.59
C LEU A 36 2.55 -74.95 7.14
N HIS A 37 3.58 -74.23 7.61
CA HIS A 37 3.47 -72.80 7.96
C HIS A 37 3.51 -71.86 6.73
N SER A 38 3.63 -72.41 5.51
CA SER A 38 3.64 -71.66 4.24
C SER A 38 2.28 -71.02 3.88
N ASP A 39 1.16 -71.56 4.37
CA ASP A 39 -0.18 -70.99 4.18
C ASP A 39 -0.35 -69.62 4.85
N SER A 40 0.33 -69.39 5.99
CA SER A 40 0.31 -68.09 6.67
C SER A 40 1.05 -67.02 5.87
N THR A 41 2.14 -67.40 5.20
CA THR A 41 3.00 -66.46 4.47
C THR A 41 2.39 -66.10 3.12
N SER A 42 1.88 -67.09 2.37
CA SER A 42 1.18 -66.86 1.10
C SER A 42 -0.08 -66.01 1.29
N SER A 43 -0.88 -66.31 2.32
CA SER A 43 -2.06 -65.52 2.67
C SER A 43 -1.71 -64.07 3.05
N LYS A 44 -0.64 -63.85 3.83
CA LYS A 44 -0.16 -62.49 4.16
C LYS A 44 0.33 -61.73 2.92
N ILE A 45 1.00 -62.40 2.00
CA ILE A 45 1.44 -61.78 0.74
C ILE A 45 0.23 -61.35 -0.10
N GLN A 46 -0.80 -62.19 -0.23
CA GLN A 46 -2.03 -61.82 -0.95
C GLN A 46 -2.78 -60.68 -0.27
N GLN A 47 -2.86 -60.67 1.07
CA GLN A 47 -3.46 -59.56 1.81
C GLN A 47 -2.69 -58.24 1.61
N LEU A 48 -1.36 -58.29 1.61
CA LEU A 48 -0.52 -57.13 1.33
C LEU A 48 -0.66 -56.64 -0.12
N GLN A 49 -0.73 -57.55 -1.09
CA GLN A 49 -0.98 -57.20 -2.49
C GLN A 49 -2.34 -56.51 -2.67
N LYS A 50 -3.39 -57.03 -2.00
CA LYS A 50 -4.72 -56.42 -2.02
C LYS A 50 -4.73 -55.03 -1.37
N ALA A 51 -4.09 -54.90 -0.20
CA ALA A 51 -3.98 -53.61 0.49
C ALA A 51 -3.19 -52.58 -0.35
N PHE A 52 -2.15 -53.02 -1.06
CA PHE A 52 -1.36 -52.15 -1.93
C PHE A 52 -2.17 -51.67 -3.15
N ALA A 53 -2.91 -52.57 -3.82
CA ALA A 53 -3.78 -52.20 -4.94
C ALA A 53 -4.89 -51.22 -4.53
N GLU A 54 -5.44 -51.38 -3.32
CA GLU A 54 -6.46 -50.47 -2.77
C GLU A 54 -5.86 -49.09 -2.44
N LEU A 55 -4.65 -49.05 -1.87
CA LEU A 55 -3.92 -47.80 -1.64
C LEU A 55 -3.55 -47.09 -2.95
N GLU A 56 -3.14 -47.81 -3.99
CA GLU A 56 -2.87 -47.21 -5.31
C GLU A 56 -4.12 -46.64 -5.97
N SER A 57 -5.25 -47.33 -5.85
CA SER A 57 -6.56 -46.84 -6.31
C SER A 57 -6.97 -45.57 -5.58
N GLN A 58 -6.88 -45.55 -4.25
CA GLN A 58 -7.17 -44.36 -3.44
C GLN A 58 -6.23 -43.20 -3.77
N ARG A 59 -4.94 -43.48 -4.01
CA ARG A 59 -3.98 -42.46 -4.44
C ARG A 59 -4.36 -41.86 -5.79
N ALA A 60 -4.75 -42.68 -6.76
CA ALA A 60 -5.16 -42.21 -8.10
C ALA A 60 -6.42 -41.34 -8.05
N VAL A 61 -7.44 -41.75 -7.30
CA VAL A 61 -8.67 -40.96 -7.12
C VAL A 61 -8.39 -39.63 -6.43
N THR A 62 -7.60 -39.66 -5.36
CA THR A 62 -7.24 -38.45 -4.61
C THR A 62 -6.43 -37.46 -5.46
N LEU A 63 -5.50 -37.95 -6.28
CA LEU A 63 -4.72 -37.09 -7.18
C LEU A 63 -5.57 -36.51 -8.30
N ASN A 64 -6.50 -37.29 -8.88
CA ASN A 64 -7.40 -36.80 -9.93
C ASN A 64 -8.37 -35.74 -9.41
N LEU A 65 -8.96 -35.93 -8.21
CA LEU A 65 -9.81 -34.92 -7.59
C LEU A 65 -9.05 -33.61 -7.35
N LYS A 66 -7.84 -33.70 -6.77
CA LYS A 66 -6.97 -32.53 -6.57
C LYS A 66 -6.60 -31.84 -7.88
N TRP A 67 -6.42 -32.61 -8.96
CA TRP A 67 -6.13 -32.04 -10.28
C TRP A 67 -7.34 -31.31 -10.87
N GLN A 68 -8.54 -31.87 -10.75
CA GLN A 68 -9.78 -31.21 -11.20
C GLN A 68 -10.06 -29.91 -10.43
N GLU A 69 -9.85 -29.90 -9.11
CA GLU A 69 -9.97 -28.69 -8.30
C GLU A 69 -8.98 -27.60 -8.75
N LEU A 70 -7.74 -28.01 -9.05
CA LEU A 70 -6.71 -27.09 -9.55
C LEU A 70 -7.06 -26.54 -10.95
N GLU A 71 -7.53 -27.40 -11.84
CA GLU A 71 -7.96 -27.04 -13.19
C GLU A 71 -9.15 -26.07 -13.15
N GLU A 72 -10.15 -26.34 -12.31
CA GLU A 72 -11.30 -25.45 -12.13
C GLU A 72 -10.89 -24.09 -11.57
N HIS A 73 -9.96 -24.07 -10.60
CA HIS A 73 -9.40 -22.83 -10.07
C HIS A 73 -8.71 -22.00 -11.16
N PHE A 74 -7.89 -22.60 -12.03
CA PHE A 74 -7.23 -21.89 -13.13
C PHE A 74 -8.23 -21.41 -14.19
N HIS A 75 -9.24 -22.19 -14.55
CA HIS A 75 -10.31 -21.75 -15.45
C HIS A 75 -11.16 -20.62 -14.83
N GLY A 76 -11.35 -20.63 -13.51
CA GLY A 76 -11.97 -19.54 -12.76
C GLY A 76 -11.14 -18.26 -12.83
N LEU A 77 -9.83 -18.38 -12.63
CA LEU A 77 -8.89 -17.26 -12.73
C LEU A 77 -8.86 -16.68 -14.15
N GLU A 78 -8.83 -17.52 -15.19
CA GLU A 78 -8.86 -17.08 -16.58
C GLU A 78 -10.15 -16.32 -16.90
N ARG A 79 -11.31 -16.83 -16.48
CA ARG A 79 -12.61 -16.13 -16.65
C ARG A 79 -12.64 -14.79 -15.92
N SER A 80 -12.10 -14.74 -14.70
CA SER A 80 -12.00 -13.52 -13.91
C SER A 80 -11.10 -12.47 -14.58
N LEU A 81 -9.95 -12.91 -15.08
CA LEU A 81 -8.98 -12.06 -15.77
C LEU A 81 -9.58 -11.49 -17.07
N LYS A 82 -10.22 -12.33 -17.88
CA LYS A 82 -10.92 -11.90 -19.10
C LYS A 82 -11.99 -10.85 -18.79
N ARG A 83 -12.79 -11.05 -17.75
CA ARG A 83 -13.82 -10.07 -17.34
C ARG A 83 -13.20 -8.73 -16.97
N ARG A 84 -12.12 -8.73 -16.18
CA ARG A 84 -11.41 -7.49 -15.80
C ARG A 84 -10.81 -6.78 -17.01
N PHE A 85 -10.30 -7.51 -18.01
CA PHE A 85 -9.82 -6.90 -19.25
C PHE A 85 -10.92 -6.14 -19.99
N HIS A 86 -12.11 -6.74 -20.14
CA HIS A 86 -13.23 -6.06 -20.81
C HIS A 86 -13.72 -4.85 -20.01
N GLU A 87 -13.81 -4.96 -18.67
CA GLU A 87 -14.19 -3.84 -17.80
C GLU A 87 -13.19 -2.66 -17.91
N LEU A 88 -11.89 -2.95 -17.98
CA LEU A 88 -10.86 -1.93 -18.18
C LEU A 88 -10.94 -1.29 -19.56
N GLU A 89 -11.21 -2.07 -20.60
CA GLU A 89 -11.39 -1.55 -21.96
C GLU A 89 -12.61 -0.60 -22.06
N ASP A 90 -13.70 -0.94 -21.38
CA ASP A 90 -14.89 -0.08 -21.30
C ASP A 90 -14.62 1.20 -20.51
N GLN A 91 -13.86 1.10 -19.40
CA GLN A 91 -13.43 2.27 -18.63
C GLN A 91 -12.51 3.18 -19.44
N GLU A 92 -11.55 2.63 -20.18
CA GLU A 92 -10.66 3.40 -21.06
C GLU A 92 -11.46 4.20 -22.09
N LYS A 93 -12.42 3.57 -22.78
CA LYS A 93 -13.34 4.24 -23.71
C LYS A 93 -14.13 5.36 -23.03
N GLU A 94 -14.63 5.14 -21.81
CA GLU A 94 -15.34 6.17 -21.06
C GLU A 94 -14.43 7.37 -20.74
N TYR A 95 -13.20 7.12 -20.29
CA TYR A 95 -12.22 8.18 -20.02
C TYR A 95 -11.83 8.96 -21.28
N GLU A 96 -11.64 8.29 -22.41
CA GLU A 96 -11.38 8.96 -23.69
C GLU A 96 -12.53 9.89 -24.07
N THR A 97 -13.79 9.44 -23.95
CA THR A 97 -14.94 10.30 -24.27
C THR A 97 -15.07 11.50 -23.32
N LYS A 98 -14.81 11.32 -22.02
CA LYS A 98 -14.80 12.41 -21.03
C LYS A 98 -13.70 13.41 -21.35
N THR A 99 -12.50 12.93 -21.70
CA THR A 99 -11.35 13.77 -22.06
C THR A 99 -11.65 14.60 -23.31
N ARG A 100 -12.22 13.98 -24.35
CA ARG A 100 -12.62 14.69 -25.57
C ARG A 100 -13.65 15.78 -25.28
N LYS A 101 -14.69 15.48 -24.49
CA LYS A 101 -15.70 16.49 -24.09
C LYS A 101 -15.09 17.65 -23.31
N ALA A 102 -14.12 17.36 -22.42
CA ALA A 102 -13.43 18.40 -21.66
C ALA A 102 -12.57 19.30 -22.57
N GLN A 103 -11.85 18.72 -23.52
CA GLN A 103 -11.07 19.47 -24.52
C GLN A 103 -11.96 20.36 -25.39
N GLU A 104 -13.09 19.82 -25.90
CA GLU A 104 -14.06 20.60 -26.67
C GLU A 104 -14.62 21.80 -25.88
N LEU A 105 -14.89 21.62 -24.58
CA LEU A 105 -15.37 22.69 -23.71
C LEU A 105 -14.29 23.74 -23.43
N LEU A 106 -13.03 23.31 -23.28
CA LEU A 106 -11.90 24.19 -23.08
C LEU A 106 -11.61 25.05 -24.32
N GLU A 107 -11.66 24.46 -25.52
CA GLU A 107 -11.52 25.20 -26.78
C GLU A 107 -12.65 26.23 -26.96
N LYS A 108 -13.90 25.87 -26.64
CA LYS A 108 -15.02 26.83 -26.64
C LYS A 108 -14.80 28.00 -25.68
N LYS A 109 -14.29 27.72 -24.47
CA LYS A 109 -13.98 28.78 -23.49
C LYS A 109 -12.83 29.65 -23.96
N LYS A 110 -11.78 29.06 -24.54
CA LYS A 110 -10.62 29.79 -25.09
C LYS A 110 -11.06 30.75 -26.19
N ALA A 111 -11.84 30.28 -27.17
CA ALA A 111 -12.36 31.14 -28.23
C ALA A 111 -13.24 32.28 -27.70
N ALA A 112 -14.03 32.03 -26.65
CA ALA A 112 -14.85 33.08 -26.03
C ALA A 112 -14.00 34.13 -25.29
N VAL A 113 -12.89 33.73 -24.67
CA VAL A 113 -11.93 34.65 -24.04
C VAL A 113 -11.22 35.48 -25.11
N GLU A 114 -10.69 34.85 -26.16
CA GLU A 114 -10.02 35.53 -27.28
C GLU A 114 -10.95 36.56 -27.95
N ALA A 115 -12.23 36.22 -28.15
CA ALA A 115 -13.23 37.16 -28.69
C ALA A 115 -13.46 38.36 -27.75
N LYS A 116 -13.54 38.14 -26.43
CA LYS A 116 -13.69 39.21 -25.44
C LYS A 116 -12.45 40.10 -25.35
N GLU A 117 -11.26 39.52 -25.43
CA GLU A 117 -9.99 40.25 -25.45
C GLU A 117 -9.90 41.14 -26.68
N LYS A 118 -10.20 40.59 -27.86
CA LYS A 118 -10.22 41.36 -29.12
C LYS A 118 -11.20 42.52 -29.06
N ALA A 119 -12.43 42.28 -28.60
CA ALA A 119 -13.45 43.34 -28.47
C ALA A 119 -13.03 44.43 -27.45
N SER A 120 -12.34 44.05 -26.37
CA SER A 120 -11.84 45.01 -25.38
C SER A 120 -10.68 45.83 -25.93
N LEU A 121 -9.79 45.20 -26.70
CA LEU A 121 -8.65 45.85 -27.34
C LEU A 121 -9.13 46.87 -28.39
N GLU A 122 -10.13 46.53 -29.20
CA GLU A 122 -10.75 47.46 -30.16
C GLU A 122 -11.40 48.66 -29.45
N ARG A 123 -12.10 48.44 -28.33
CA ARG A 123 -12.67 49.54 -27.52
C ARG A 123 -11.58 50.46 -26.97
N LEU A 124 -10.43 49.92 -26.54
CA LEU A 124 -9.31 50.72 -26.05
C LEU A 124 -8.66 51.52 -27.19
N GLN A 125 -8.50 50.93 -28.37
CA GLN A 125 -8.01 51.62 -29.56
C GLN A 125 -8.93 52.79 -29.95
N ASN A 126 -10.24 52.57 -30.01
CA ASN A 126 -11.21 53.63 -30.32
C ASN A 126 -11.17 54.79 -29.31
N LYS A 127 -11.02 54.48 -28.01
CA LYS A 127 -10.86 55.52 -26.98
C LYS A 127 -9.55 56.29 -27.12
N ARG A 128 -8.44 55.59 -27.41
CA ARG A 128 -7.14 56.21 -27.68
C ARG A 128 -7.24 57.15 -28.87
N ASP A 129 -7.81 56.70 -29.98
CA ASP A 129 -7.89 57.47 -31.22
C ASP A 129 -8.79 58.71 -31.04
N SER A 130 -9.89 58.59 -30.31
CA SER A 130 -10.73 59.72 -29.91
C SER A 130 -9.99 60.73 -29.04
N ALA A 131 -9.21 60.27 -28.04
CA ALA A 131 -8.40 61.14 -27.19
C ALA A 131 -7.30 61.87 -27.99
N VAL A 132 -6.61 61.16 -28.89
CA VAL A 132 -5.60 61.75 -29.79
C VAL A 132 -6.24 62.80 -30.70
N PHE A 133 -7.41 62.52 -31.26
CA PHE A 133 -8.15 63.48 -32.08
C PHE A 133 -8.51 64.75 -31.28
N ALA A 134 -8.97 64.59 -30.04
CA ALA A 134 -9.28 65.71 -29.15
C ALA A 134 -8.04 66.56 -28.81
N ILE A 135 -6.90 65.92 -28.55
CA ILE A 135 -5.62 66.61 -28.31
C ILE A 135 -5.19 67.41 -29.55
N ASN A 136 -5.19 66.79 -30.73
CA ASN A 136 -4.80 67.47 -31.97
C ASN A 136 -5.74 68.64 -32.27
N SER A 137 -7.06 68.44 -32.10
CA SER A 137 -8.04 69.52 -32.28
C SER A 137 -7.84 70.68 -31.28
N ALA A 138 -7.39 70.39 -30.06
CA ALA A 138 -7.05 71.42 -29.08
C ALA A 138 -5.75 72.14 -29.43
N LEU A 139 -4.75 71.41 -29.94
CA LEU A 139 -3.48 71.97 -30.40
C LEU A 139 -3.66 72.88 -31.63
N ASP A 140 -4.52 72.50 -32.57
CA ASP A 140 -4.86 73.33 -33.74
C ASP A 140 -5.59 74.63 -33.34
N LYS A 141 -6.41 74.57 -32.29
CA LYS A 141 -7.05 75.76 -31.70
C LYS A 141 -6.04 76.66 -30.97
N TYR A 142 -5.03 76.07 -30.34
CA TYR A 142 -3.94 76.78 -29.68
C TYR A 142 -3.02 77.48 -30.69
N ASN A 143 -2.69 76.81 -31.80
CA ASN A 143 -1.81 77.36 -32.84
C ASN A 143 -2.46 78.49 -33.67
N ASN A 144 -3.79 78.54 -33.76
CA ASN A 144 -4.51 79.57 -34.53
C ASN A 144 -4.83 80.86 -33.74
N ASN A 145 -4.54 80.92 -32.43
CA ASN A 145 -4.78 82.11 -31.60
C ASN A 145 -3.53 82.47 -30.78
N ASN A 146 -2.81 83.51 -31.20
CA ASN A 146 -1.77 84.15 -30.40
C ASN A 146 -2.35 84.75 -29.08
N ALA A 147 -1.90 84.21 -27.93
CA ALA A 147 -1.71 84.73 -26.54
C ALA A 147 -2.51 85.97 -26.02
N PRO A 148 -2.80 86.14 -24.69
CA PRO A 148 -1.89 85.87 -23.55
C PRO A 148 -2.44 85.38 -22.16
N ILE A 149 -1.56 84.66 -21.43
CA ILE A 149 -1.12 84.68 -20.00
C ILE A 149 -2.13 84.71 -18.79
N ILE A 150 -1.75 83.95 -17.73
CA ILE A 150 -2.03 84.06 -16.25
C ILE A 150 -3.20 83.17 -15.74
N THR A 151 -3.17 82.35 -14.65
CA THR A 151 -2.41 82.20 -13.38
C THR A 151 -2.59 80.78 -12.80
N ASP A 152 -1.62 80.36 -11.98
CA ASP A 152 -1.70 79.54 -10.75
C ASP A 152 -2.95 78.71 -10.42
N ASN A 153 -2.76 77.40 -10.17
CA ASN A 153 -2.78 76.81 -8.82
C ASN A 153 -2.68 75.27 -8.89
N ASN A 154 -1.62 74.73 -8.27
CA ASN A 154 -1.53 73.34 -7.80
C ASN A 154 -2.05 73.30 -6.35
N PRO A 155 -2.65 72.19 -5.89
CA PRO A 155 -1.86 71.25 -5.08
C PRO A 155 -2.20 69.78 -5.42
N ASP A 156 -1.19 68.96 -5.66
CA ASP A 156 -0.63 67.99 -4.70
C ASP A 156 -1.67 67.17 -3.91
N GLY A 157 -1.67 65.88 -4.19
CA GLY A 157 -2.49 64.85 -3.57
C GLY A 157 -1.74 63.52 -3.61
N THR A 158 -0.58 63.49 -2.95
CA THR A 158 0.23 62.29 -2.75
C THR A 158 -0.15 61.61 -1.43
N VAL A 159 -0.99 60.57 -1.44
CA VAL A 159 -1.19 59.62 -0.31
C VAL A 159 -1.94 58.39 -0.86
N GLN A 160 -1.59 57.11 -0.70
CA GLN A 160 -0.48 56.36 -0.11
C GLN A 160 -0.57 54.96 -0.73
N GLU A 161 0.58 54.39 -1.12
CA GLU A 161 0.74 52.94 -1.20
C GLU A 161 0.45 52.34 0.18
N ALA A 162 -0.61 51.55 0.27
CA ALA A 162 -0.79 50.63 1.37
C ALA A 162 -0.20 49.29 0.96
N GLU A 163 1.04 49.06 1.37
CA GLU A 163 1.56 47.72 1.61
C GLU A 163 0.65 47.02 2.61
N ILE A 164 -0.11 46.01 2.15
CA ILE A 164 -0.79 45.05 3.02
C ILE A 164 -0.47 43.65 2.53
N SER A 165 0.38 43.02 3.35
CA SER A 165 0.61 41.59 3.59
C SER A 165 0.57 40.60 2.42
N HIS A 166 1.70 39.89 2.29
CA HIS A 166 1.80 38.54 1.70
C HIS A 166 0.93 37.54 2.50
N GLU A 167 -0.40 37.61 2.41
CA GLU A 167 -1.29 36.66 3.10
C GLU A 167 -2.22 35.93 2.12
N VAL A 168 -1.95 34.63 1.94
CA VAL A 168 -2.86 33.59 1.41
C VAL A 168 -3.52 33.91 0.07
N LYS A 169 -2.73 34.13 -0.99
CA LYS A 169 -3.24 34.25 -2.37
C LYS A 169 -3.35 32.92 -3.14
N ALA A 170 -2.93 31.80 -2.57
CA ALA A 170 -2.83 30.56 -3.34
C ALA A 170 -4.19 29.87 -3.61
N TYR A 171 -5.16 29.95 -2.69
CA TYR A 171 -6.44 29.24 -2.84
C TYR A 171 -7.64 30.03 -2.24
N PRO A 172 -8.22 30.98 -2.99
CA PRO A 172 -9.44 31.67 -2.55
C PRO A 172 -10.62 30.70 -2.33
N GLU A 173 -10.63 29.58 -3.05
CA GLU A 173 -11.61 28.51 -2.86
C GLU A 173 -11.48 27.82 -1.50
N LEU A 174 -10.25 27.52 -1.05
CA LEU A 174 -10.00 26.89 0.26
C LEU A 174 -10.50 27.80 1.41
N LEU A 175 -10.21 29.10 1.33
CA LEU A 175 -10.71 30.08 2.30
C LEU A 175 -12.24 30.12 2.35
N LYS A 176 -12.88 30.08 1.16
CA LYS A 176 -14.34 30.04 1.06
C LYS A 176 -14.91 28.78 1.69
N LEU A 177 -14.36 27.61 1.39
CA LEU A 177 -14.80 26.33 1.96
C LEU A 177 -14.70 26.32 3.49
N CYS A 178 -13.60 26.85 4.05
CA CYS A 178 -13.45 26.99 5.50
C CYS A 178 -14.48 27.96 6.09
N LYS A 179 -14.67 29.13 5.47
CA LYS A 179 -15.64 30.14 5.90
C LYS A 179 -17.09 29.64 5.88
N ASP A 180 -17.43 28.89 4.83
CA ASP A 180 -18.77 28.32 4.63
C ASP A 180 -19.00 27.05 5.48
N MET A 181 -17.97 26.61 6.25
CA MET A 181 -17.99 25.36 7.03
C MET A 181 -18.28 24.11 6.19
N ASP A 182 -17.87 24.10 4.92
CA ASP A 182 -18.14 23.02 3.97
C ASP A 182 -17.09 21.89 4.07
N SER A 183 -17.33 20.93 4.96
CA SER A 183 -16.45 19.78 5.16
C SER A 183 -16.37 18.86 3.93
N THR A 184 -17.47 18.72 3.19
CA THR A 184 -17.54 17.84 2.01
C THR A 184 -16.78 18.45 0.83
N GLY A 185 -16.98 19.74 0.59
CA GLY A 185 -16.21 20.50 -0.39
C GLY A 185 -14.72 20.54 -0.05
N LEU A 186 -14.37 20.67 1.24
CA LEU A 186 -12.97 20.59 1.69
C LEU A 186 -12.34 19.23 1.40
N HIS A 187 -13.07 18.12 1.62
CA HIS A 187 -12.61 16.78 1.26
C HIS A 187 -12.33 16.64 -0.23
N LYS A 188 -13.27 17.12 -1.05
CA LYS A 188 -13.14 17.10 -2.50
C LYS A 188 -11.95 17.95 -2.95
N PHE A 189 -11.81 19.15 -2.41
CA PHE A 189 -10.71 20.06 -2.72
C PHE A 189 -9.34 19.43 -2.42
N VAL A 190 -9.18 18.80 -1.26
CA VAL A 190 -7.95 18.05 -0.93
C VAL A 190 -7.71 16.90 -1.91
N SER A 191 -8.77 16.15 -2.24
CA SER A 191 -8.68 15.02 -3.16
C SER A 191 -8.33 15.44 -4.59
N ASP A 192 -8.81 16.59 -5.04
CA ASP A 192 -8.53 17.13 -6.38
C ASP A 192 -7.09 17.70 -6.46
N ASN A 193 -6.53 18.12 -5.32
CA ASN A 193 -5.18 18.72 -5.21
C ASN A 193 -4.10 17.76 -4.68
N ARG A 194 -4.26 16.43 -4.87
CA ARG A 194 -3.33 15.40 -4.36
C ARG A 194 -1.85 15.59 -4.70
N LYS A 195 -1.52 16.27 -5.81
CA LYS A 195 -0.12 16.54 -6.22
C LYS A 195 0.53 17.65 -5.40
N ASN A 196 -0.27 18.53 -4.81
CA ASN A 196 0.18 19.73 -4.10
C ASN A 196 0.00 19.60 -2.57
N LEU A 197 -0.09 18.36 -2.04
CA LEU A 197 -0.41 18.11 -0.63
C LEU A 197 0.59 18.76 0.34
N THR A 198 1.87 18.85 -0.01
CA THR A 198 2.88 19.48 0.86
C THR A 198 2.57 20.96 1.07
N SER A 199 2.38 21.72 0.00
CA SER A 199 1.99 23.14 0.08
C SER A 199 0.62 23.29 0.75
N LEU A 200 -0.32 22.39 0.44
CA LEU A 200 -1.65 22.45 1.02
C LEU A 200 -1.64 22.23 2.55
N LYS A 201 -0.74 21.39 3.08
CA LYS A 201 -0.56 21.21 4.54
C LYS A 201 -0.04 22.48 5.24
N GLU A 202 0.63 23.37 4.52
CA GLU A 202 1.10 24.66 5.05
C GLU A 202 -0.01 25.72 5.02
N ASP A 203 -0.84 25.70 3.98
CA ASP A 203 -1.93 26.67 3.76
C ASP A 203 -3.20 26.36 4.57
N ILE A 204 -3.60 25.09 4.73
CA ILE A 204 -4.83 24.70 5.44
C ILE A 204 -4.90 25.27 6.86
N PRO A 205 -3.85 25.17 7.71
CA PRO A 205 -3.89 25.75 9.05
C PRO A 205 -4.17 27.27 9.04
N LEU A 206 -3.71 27.98 8.01
CA LEU A 206 -4.00 29.42 7.86
C LEU A 206 -5.45 29.64 7.41
N ALA A 207 -5.94 28.85 6.46
CA ALA A 207 -7.31 28.93 5.96
C ALA A 207 -8.36 28.58 7.04
N PHE A 208 -8.03 27.67 7.96
CA PHE A 208 -8.89 27.34 9.10
C PHE A 208 -9.24 28.54 9.99
N LYS A 209 -8.44 29.61 9.99
CA LYS A 209 -8.78 30.84 10.73
C LYS A 209 -10.01 31.56 10.17
N ALA A 210 -10.38 31.30 8.92
CA ALA A 210 -11.60 31.84 8.31
C ALA A 210 -12.87 31.09 8.73
N ALA A 211 -12.73 29.88 9.28
CA ALA A 211 -13.87 29.07 9.73
C ALA A 211 -14.47 29.62 11.02
N ALA A 212 -15.80 29.54 11.15
CA ALA A 212 -16.50 29.95 12.37
C ALA A 212 -16.04 29.14 13.59
N ASN A 213 -15.81 27.84 13.42
CA ASN A 213 -15.07 27.01 14.38
C ASN A 213 -14.30 25.91 13.63
N PRO A 214 -12.96 25.98 13.55
CA PRO A 214 -12.17 25.02 12.79
C PRO A 214 -12.21 23.61 13.36
N ALA A 215 -12.36 23.44 14.68
CA ALA A 215 -12.45 22.13 15.30
C ALA A 215 -13.77 21.42 14.93
N THR A 216 -14.88 22.15 14.91
CA THR A 216 -16.17 21.64 14.42
C THR A 216 -16.08 21.23 12.96
N LEU A 217 -15.52 22.08 12.08
CA LEU A 217 -15.33 21.76 10.66
C LEU A 217 -14.54 20.46 10.46
N VAL A 218 -13.46 20.28 11.24
CA VAL A 218 -12.64 19.07 11.17
C VAL A 218 -13.40 17.85 11.68
N LEU A 219 -14.20 17.96 12.75
CA LEU A 219 -15.06 16.84 13.19
C LEU A 219 -16.10 16.46 12.14
N ASP A 220 -16.70 17.45 11.48
CA ASP A 220 -17.67 17.21 10.39
C ASP A 220 -16.99 16.53 9.20
N SER A 221 -15.69 16.77 8.97
CA SER A 221 -14.91 16.06 7.96
C SER A 221 -14.60 14.60 8.31
N LEU A 222 -14.90 14.12 9.52
CA LEU A 222 -14.68 12.71 9.88
C LEU A 222 -15.83 11.80 9.42
N GLU A 223 -16.91 12.37 8.90
CA GLU A 223 -18.01 11.62 8.31
C GLU A 223 -17.52 10.77 7.12
N GLY A 224 -17.94 9.50 7.07
CA GLY A 224 -17.50 8.56 6.03
C GLY A 224 -16.08 7.97 6.22
N PHE A 225 -15.39 8.28 7.33
CA PHE A 225 -14.08 7.67 7.64
C PHE A 225 -14.17 6.14 7.81
N TYR A 226 -15.29 5.68 8.39
CA TYR A 226 -15.72 4.29 8.38
C TYR A 226 -17.04 4.20 7.59
N PRO A 227 -17.16 3.30 6.60
CA PRO A 227 -18.45 3.00 6.00
C PRO A 227 -19.37 2.43 7.08
N ILE A 228 -20.60 2.95 7.18
CA ILE A 228 -21.64 2.30 7.95
C ILE A 228 -21.90 0.94 7.29
N GLU A 229 -21.98 -0.16 8.07
CA GLU A 229 -22.07 -1.58 7.65
C GLU A 229 -23.32 -1.93 6.79
N SER A 230 -23.95 -0.97 6.12
CA SER A 230 -25.14 -1.15 5.30
C SER A 230 -24.85 -1.64 3.87
N SER A 231 -23.58 -1.76 3.46
CA SER A 231 -23.23 -2.30 2.14
C SER A 231 -22.43 -3.60 2.25
N PRO A 232 -22.82 -4.66 1.52
CA PRO A 232 -22.05 -5.91 1.49
C PRO A 232 -20.62 -5.64 1.02
N PRO A 233 -19.63 -6.42 1.50
CA PRO A 233 -18.26 -6.26 1.07
C PRO A 233 -18.20 -6.37 -0.46
N PRO A 234 -17.55 -5.42 -1.16
CA PRO A 234 -17.42 -5.50 -2.60
C PRO A 234 -16.70 -6.81 -2.97
N SER A 235 -17.31 -7.57 -3.87
CA SER A 235 -16.80 -8.87 -4.35
C SER A 235 -15.48 -8.78 -5.11
N ASP A 236 -15.02 -7.56 -5.39
CA ASP A 236 -13.72 -7.27 -5.98
C ASP A 236 -12.79 -6.72 -4.91
N GLY A 237 -11.71 -7.43 -4.62
CA GLY A 237 -10.63 -7.01 -3.70
C GLY A 237 -9.88 -5.72 -4.10
N LYS A 238 -10.50 -4.81 -4.87
CA LYS A 238 -10.11 -3.41 -4.99
C LYS A 238 -10.42 -2.73 -3.66
N LYS A 239 -9.48 -2.82 -2.70
CA LYS A 239 -9.44 -2.02 -1.47
C LYS A 239 -9.87 -0.58 -1.83
N ASP A 240 -11.03 -0.14 -1.35
CA ASP A 240 -11.70 1.09 -1.79
C ASP A 240 -10.72 2.28 -1.84
N THR A 241 -10.21 2.59 -3.03
CA THR A 241 -9.19 3.64 -3.22
C THR A 241 -9.74 5.00 -2.82
N ASN A 242 -11.05 5.18 -2.93
CA ASN A 242 -11.79 6.33 -2.42
C ASN A 242 -11.77 6.38 -0.89
N LEU A 243 -12.04 5.27 -0.18
CA LEU A 243 -12.00 5.22 1.27
C LEU A 243 -10.59 5.50 1.83
N LEU A 244 -9.56 4.94 1.19
CA LEU A 244 -8.16 5.25 1.55
C LEU A 244 -7.84 6.74 1.36
N GLY A 245 -8.37 7.36 0.30
CA GLY A 245 -8.28 8.81 0.07
C GLY A 245 -8.94 9.59 1.20
N THR A 246 -10.20 9.28 1.52
CA THR A 246 -10.95 9.89 2.61
C THR A 246 -10.19 9.81 3.93
N ARG A 247 -9.70 8.63 4.30
CA ARG A 247 -8.96 8.43 5.55
C ARG A 247 -7.69 9.27 5.63
N ARG A 248 -6.93 9.36 4.53
CA ARG A 248 -5.73 10.22 4.46
C ARG A 248 -6.09 11.70 4.62
N THR A 249 -7.19 12.14 4.00
CA THR A 249 -7.67 13.52 4.14
C THR A 249 -8.09 13.81 5.57
N CYS A 250 -8.89 12.96 6.22
CA CYS A 250 -9.29 13.13 7.62
C CYS A 250 -8.06 13.26 8.54
N VAL A 251 -7.09 12.37 8.39
CA VAL A 251 -5.82 12.42 9.15
C VAL A 251 -5.10 13.75 8.93
N MET A 252 -4.95 14.18 7.68
CA MET A 252 -4.28 15.42 7.34
C MET A 252 -4.99 16.65 7.93
N LEU A 253 -6.33 16.70 7.88
CA LEU A 253 -7.10 17.81 8.42
C LEU A 253 -6.95 17.90 9.95
N MET A 254 -6.92 16.76 10.65
CA MET A 254 -6.63 16.76 12.09
C MET A 254 -5.18 17.17 12.40
N GLU A 255 -4.19 16.74 11.61
CA GLU A 255 -2.80 17.22 11.73
C GLU A 255 -2.71 18.74 11.54
N CYS A 256 -3.38 19.28 10.52
CA CYS A 256 -3.42 20.72 10.24
C CYS A 256 -4.12 21.49 11.37
N LEU A 257 -5.15 20.90 11.98
CA LEU A 257 -5.79 21.47 13.15
C LEU A 257 -4.81 21.52 14.32
N SER A 258 -4.05 20.47 14.60
CA SER A 258 -3.02 20.49 15.65
C SER A 258 -1.97 21.59 15.42
N ILE A 259 -1.56 21.80 14.16
CA ILE A 259 -0.63 22.88 13.79
C ILE A 259 -1.25 24.26 14.06
N LEU A 260 -2.53 24.45 13.76
CA LEU A 260 -3.22 25.70 14.11
C LEU A 260 -3.27 25.88 15.62
N LEU A 261 -3.70 24.85 16.36
CA LEU A 261 -3.87 24.90 17.81
C LEU A 261 -2.56 25.19 18.54
N SER A 262 -1.43 24.62 18.10
CA SER A 262 -0.12 24.88 18.72
C SER A 262 0.37 26.33 18.59
N ARG A 263 -0.22 27.11 17.68
CA ARG A 263 0.13 28.53 17.44
C ARG A 263 -0.81 29.50 18.15
N LEU A 264 -1.83 29.02 18.84
CA LEU A 264 -2.85 29.85 19.50
C LEU A 264 -2.60 29.99 21.00
N ASP A 265 -3.06 31.11 21.55
CA ASP A 265 -3.05 31.34 22.98
C ASP A 265 -4.14 30.52 23.69
N ARG A 266 -4.03 30.42 25.02
CA ARG A 266 -4.93 29.61 25.86
C ARG A 266 -6.40 30.01 25.73
N SER A 267 -6.70 31.31 25.57
CA SER A 267 -8.08 31.79 25.49
C SER A 267 -8.73 31.39 24.15
N SER A 268 -8.00 31.57 23.04
CA SER A 268 -8.42 31.12 21.71
C SER A 268 -8.61 29.61 21.65
N LEU A 269 -7.70 28.84 22.28
CA LEU A 269 -7.82 27.39 22.39
C LEU A 269 -9.09 26.95 23.11
N ALA A 270 -9.46 27.61 24.22
CA ALA A 270 -10.68 27.29 24.96
C ALA A 270 -11.95 27.59 24.15
N GLY A 271 -11.93 28.64 23.32
CA GLY A 271 -13.02 28.97 22.40
C GLY A 271 -13.20 27.92 21.30
N ILE A 272 -12.09 27.50 20.67
CA ILE A 272 -12.12 26.50 19.59
C ILE A 272 -12.47 25.11 20.14
N LEU A 273 -11.76 24.66 21.19
CA LEU A 273 -11.96 23.38 21.88
C LEU A 273 -12.96 23.51 23.04
N SER A 274 -14.14 24.05 22.73
CA SER A 274 -15.24 24.14 23.70
C SER A 274 -15.65 22.76 24.23
N GLU A 275 -16.33 22.72 25.38
CA GLU A 275 -16.80 21.46 25.96
C GLU A 275 -17.74 20.69 25.02
N ASN A 276 -18.50 21.42 24.20
CA ASN A 276 -19.34 20.79 23.17
C ASN A 276 -18.52 20.07 22.10
N VAL A 277 -17.46 20.70 21.61
CA VAL A 277 -16.53 20.12 20.63
C VAL A 277 -15.84 18.88 21.21
N LYS A 278 -15.36 18.97 22.46
CA LYS A 278 -14.76 17.82 23.15
C LYS A 278 -15.75 16.66 23.29
N ARG A 279 -16.98 16.93 23.70
CA ARG A 279 -18.03 15.90 23.82
C ARG A 279 -18.33 15.22 22.48
N ARG A 280 -18.40 15.98 21.39
CA ARG A 280 -18.55 15.43 20.03
C ARG A 280 -17.37 14.56 19.63
N ALA A 281 -16.13 15.01 19.86
CA ALA A 281 -14.93 14.23 19.59
C ALA A 281 -14.91 12.92 20.38
N LYS A 282 -15.32 12.94 21.66
CA LYS A 282 -15.48 11.74 22.50
C LYS A 282 -16.51 10.77 21.92
N ALA A 283 -17.66 11.26 21.47
CA ALA A 283 -18.70 10.42 20.87
C ALA A 283 -18.21 9.73 19.59
N ILE A 284 -17.50 10.46 18.73
CA ILE A 284 -16.89 9.90 17.51
C ILE A 284 -15.84 8.84 17.87
N ALA A 285 -14.92 9.15 18.78
CA ALA A 285 -13.90 8.20 19.23
C ALA A 285 -14.50 6.94 19.87
N GLY A 286 -15.57 7.10 20.67
CA GLY A 286 -16.31 5.98 21.25
C GLY A 286 -16.97 5.09 20.19
N GLY A 287 -17.51 5.68 19.12
CA GLY A 287 -18.06 4.94 17.98
C GLY A 287 -16.99 4.15 17.20
N TRP A 288 -15.72 4.54 17.29
CA TRP A 288 -14.61 3.83 16.64
C TRP A 288 -14.04 2.68 17.49
N ASN A 289 -14.41 2.56 18.77
CA ASN A 289 -13.85 1.56 19.67
C ASN A 289 -14.03 0.10 19.22
N PRO A 290 -15.23 -0.36 18.79
CA PRO A 290 -15.42 -1.74 18.32
C PRO A 290 -14.55 -2.08 17.10
N LEU A 291 -14.25 -1.08 16.28
CA LEU A 291 -13.45 -1.21 15.05
C LEU A 291 -11.94 -1.26 15.33
N ARG A 292 -11.50 -0.97 16.57
CA ARG A 292 -10.11 -1.13 17.02
C ARG A 292 -9.78 -2.58 17.36
N GLU A 293 -10.75 -3.34 17.86
CA GLU A 293 -10.55 -4.71 18.32
C GLU A 293 -10.28 -5.69 17.17
N GLY A 294 -10.70 -5.35 15.94
CA GLY A 294 -10.42 -6.11 14.73
C GLY A 294 -9.11 -5.75 13.99
N LEU A 295 -8.30 -4.83 14.52
CA LEU A 295 -7.06 -4.41 13.86
C LEU A 295 -5.91 -5.40 14.16
N ASP A 296 -5.39 -6.02 13.10
CA ASP A 296 -4.20 -6.86 13.17
C ASP A 296 -2.91 -6.00 13.12
N ILE A 297 -2.10 -6.09 14.19
CA ILE A 297 -0.83 -5.38 14.33
C ILE A 297 0.15 -5.75 13.22
N ASP A 298 0.18 -7.02 12.82
CA ASP A 298 1.18 -7.54 11.89
C ASP A 298 0.82 -7.21 10.43
N ALA A 299 -0.48 -7.17 10.11
CA ALA A 299 -0.98 -6.76 8.79
C ALA A 299 -0.80 -5.25 8.50
N CYS A 300 -0.68 -4.41 9.52
CA CYS A 300 -0.67 -2.95 9.37
C CYS A 300 0.69 -2.35 8.95
N ASN A 301 1.78 -3.12 9.03
CA ASN A 301 3.15 -2.68 8.72
C ASN A 301 3.50 -1.29 9.32
N GLY A 302 3.08 -1.04 10.56
CA GLY A 302 3.32 0.22 11.28
C GLY A 302 2.67 1.48 10.67
N ASN A 303 1.73 1.33 9.71
CA ASN A 303 1.18 2.44 8.94
C ASN A 303 -0.36 2.49 8.90
N SER A 304 -1.04 1.91 9.88
CA SER A 304 -2.51 1.92 9.98
C SER A 304 -3.07 3.35 9.98
N LEU A 305 -4.00 3.64 9.05
CA LEU A 305 -4.67 4.95 8.99
C LEU A 305 -5.72 5.06 10.08
N GLU A 306 -6.38 3.96 10.40
CA GLU A 306 -7.40 3.80 11.42
C GLU A 306 -6.85 4.09 12.81
N ALA A 307 -5.76 3.40 13.18
CA ALA A 307 -5.10 3.62 14.46
C ALA A 307 -4.56 5.06 14.56
N HIS A 308 -3.94 5.56 13.47
CA HIS A 308 -3.43 6.93 13.44
C HIS A 308 -4.52 7.97 13.59
N ALA A 309 -5.63 7.83 12.86
CA ALA A 309 -6.75 8.76 12.95
C ALA A 309 -7.36 8.79 14.34
N PHE A 310 -7.55 7.62 14.97
CA PHE A 310 -8.06 7.53 16.34
C PHE A 310 -7.14 8.28 17.31
N LEU A 311 -5.84 7.97 17.30
CA LEU A 311 -4.86 8.62 18.16
C LEU A 311 -4.77 10.13 17.89
N GLN A 312 -4.77 10.54 16.61
CA GLN A 312 -4.74 11.94 16.20
C GLN A 312 -6.00 12.69 16.66
N LEU A 313 -7.19 12.07 16.62
CA LEU A 313 -8.43 12.62 17.14
C LEU A 313 -8.32 12.88 18.64
N LEU A 314 -7.82 11.91 19.41
CA LEU A 314 -7.66 12.08 20.85
C LEU A 314 -6.69 13.23 21.20
N ALA A 315 -5.56 13.28 20.51
CA ALA A 315 -4.54 14.31 20.69
C ALA A 315 -5.05 15.70 20.30
N SER A 316 -5.61 15.85 19.09
CA SER A 316 -6.01 17.16 18.53
C SER A 316 -7.14 17.82 19.32
N PHE A 317 -8.02 17.02 19.93
CA PHE A 317 -9.19 17.52 20.66
C PHE A 317 -9.02 17.47 22.19
N ALA A 318 -7.83 17.09 22.67
CA ALA A 318 -7.48 17.01 24.09
C ALA A 318 -8.45 16.14 24.92
N VAL A 319 -8.85 14.99 24.36
CA VAL A 319 -9.77 14.03 25.01
C VAL A 319 -9.08 12.73 25.45
N VAL A 320 -7.75 12.69 25.43
CA VAL A 320 -6.92 11.52 25.78
C VAL A 320 -7.23 10.96 27.17
N LYS A 321 -7.47 11.83 28.16
CA LYS A 321 -7.69 11.45 29.57
C LYS A 321 -8.91 10.55 29.81
N GLU A 322 -9.83 10.49 28.86
CA GLU A 322 -11.03 9.64 28.95
C GLU A 322 -10.76 8.19 28.54
N PHE A 323 -9.58 7.91 27.99
CA PHE A 323 -9.21 6.60 27.45
C PHE A 323 -8.11 5.98 28.31
N LYS A 324 -8.16 4.66 28.46
CA LYS A 324 -7.15 3.94 29.21
C LYS A 324 -5.83 3.97 28.45
N GLU A 325 -4.79 4.42 29.13
CA GLU A 325 -3.47 4.57 28.55
C GLU A 325 -2.93 3.26 27.97
N ASP A 326 -3.17 2.13 28.64
CA ASP A 326 -2.76 0.79 28.17
C ASP A 326 -3.43 0.40 26.85
N GLU A 327 -4.65 0.87 26.59
CA GLU A 327 -5.33 0.65 25.31
C GLU A 327 -4.73 1.51 24.20
N LEU A 328 -4.21 2.70 24.52
CA LEU A 328 -3.52 3.58 23.57
C LEU A 328 -2.15 3.00 23.20
N LEU A 329 -1.41 2.48 24.18
CA LEU A 329 -0.10 1.85 23.96
C LEU A 329 -0.15 0.68 22.97
N LYS A 330 -1.25 -0.11 22.98
CA LYS A 330 -1.46 -1.22 22.03
C LYS A 330 -1.57 -0.76 20.57
N LEU A 331 -1.95 0.50 20.32
CA LEU A 331 -2.09 1.05 18.97
C LEU A 331 -0.79 1.63 18.42
N ILE A 332 0.16 2.02 19.28
CA ILE A 332 1.43 2.61 18.84
C ILE A 332 2.22 1.72 17.88
N PRO A 333 2.34 0.39 18.12
CA PRO A 333 2.77 -0.60 17.14
C PRO A 333 2.24 -0.40 15.71
N MET A 334 0.97 -0.04 15.57
CA MET A 334 0.30 0.07 14.28
C MET A 334 0.61 1.38 13.55
N VAL A 335 1.21 2.37 14.23
CA VAL A 335 1.52 3.69 13.68
C VAL A 335 3.01 4.03 13.73
N SER A 336 3.84 3.11 14.24
CA SER A 336 5.27 3.34 14.50
C SER A 336 6.10 3.67 13.26
N GLY A 337 5.65 3.28 12.07
CA GLY A 337 6.31 3.55 10.80
C GLY A 337 6.04 4.94 10.23
N ARG A 338 5.17 5.73 10.87
CA ARG A 338 4.84 7.09 10.42
C ARG A 338 5.82 8.10 10.99
N ARG A 339 6.20 9.07 10.17
CA ARG A 339 7.08 10.19 10.58
C ARG A 339 6.54 10.96 11.78
N GLN A 340 5.22 11.07 11.90
CA GLN A 340 4.55 11.80 12.98
C GLN A 340 4.42 11.00 14.29
N ALA A 341 4.80 9.71 14.32
CA ALA A 341 4.53 8.83 15.45
C ALA A 341 5.08 9.38 16.78
N ALA A 342 6.32 9.88 16.79
CA ALA A 342 6.94 10.41 18.00
C ALA A 342 6.21 11.64 18.56
N GLU A 343 5.85 12.59 17.68
CA GLU A 343 5.12 13.79 18.08
C GLU A 343 3.71 13.48 18.56
N LEU A 344 3.07 12.50 17.93
CA LEU A 344 1.77 12.00 18.36
C LEU A 344 1.86 11.37 19.75
N CYS A 345 2.85 10.51 20.01
CA CYS A 345 3.10 9.93 21.34
C CYS A 345 3.33 11.00 22.41
N ARG A 346 4.07 12.07 22.11
CA ARG A 346 4.25 13.22 23.02
C ARG A 346 2.93 13.93 23.31
N SER A 347 2.15 14.20 22.26
CA SER A 347 0.84 14.87 22.38
C SER A 347 -0.19 14.04 23.17
N LEU A 348 -0.05 12.71 23.15
CA LEU A 348 -0.86 11.79 23.94
C LEU A 348 -0.38 11.64 25.40
N GLY A 349 0.78 12.19 25.74
CA GLY A 349 1.38 12.03 27.08
C GLY A 349 1.97 10.65 27.35
N LEU A 350 2.40 9.92 26.30
CA LEU A 350 2.93 8.55 26.43
C LEU A 350 4.46 8.48 26.57
N SER A 351 5.14 9.63 26.63
CA SER A 351 6.61 9.73 26.60
C SER A 351 7.30 8.86 27.65
N GLU A 352 6.81 8.85 28.89
CA GLU A 352 7.44 8.13 30.01
C GLU A 352 7.40 6.60 29.83
N LYS A 353 6.40 6.07 29.11
CA LYS A 353 6.25 4.63 28.87
C LYS A 353 6.93 4.15 27.58
N MET A 354 7.57 5.05 26.84
CA MET A 354 8.18 4.71 25.55
C MET A 354 9.29 3.69 25.67
N SER A 355 10.10 3.68 26.74
CA SER A 355 11.14 2.66 26.93
C SER A 355 10.56 1.24 27.04
N GLY A 356 9.50 1.06 27.84
CA GLY A 356 8.81 -0.24 27.95
C GLY A 356 8.16 -0.65 26.63
N LEU A 357 7.57 0.30 25.91
CA LEU A 357 6.96 0.05 24.61
C LEU A 357 7.98 -0.30 23.52
N LEU A 358 9.13 0.35 23.48
CA LEU A 358 10.21 0.05 22.54
C LEU A 358 10.73 -1.37 22.74
N SER A 359 10.87 -1.80 24.00
CA SER A 359 11.21 -3.19 24.33
C SER A 359 10.20 -4.18 23.73
N TYR A 360 8.91 -3.84 23.78
CA TYR A 360 7.84 -4.65 23.17
C TYR A 360 7.90 -4.62 21.64
N ILE A 361 8.06 -3.45 21.01
CA ILE A 361 8.15 -3.30 19.55
C ILE A 361 9.32 -4.12 19.01
N PHE A 362 10.49 -4.01 19.64
CA PHE A 362 11.67 -4.78 19.27
C PHE A 362 11.43 -6.28 19.38
N SER A 363 10.93 -6.77 20.52
CA SER A 363 10.87 -8.22 20.81
C SER A 363 9.69 -8.95 20.19
N LYS A 364 8.59 -8.27 19.86
CA LYS A 364 7.33 -8.93 19.46
C LYS A 364 6.81 -8.58 18.09
N SER A 365 7.31 -7.51 17.47
CA SER A 365 6.69 -6.99 16.24
C SER A 365 7.57 -6.99 15.00
N GLY A 366 8.86 -7.33 15.13
CA GLY A 366 9.81 -7.33 14.01
C GLY A 366 10.12 -5.93 13.44
N ARG A 367 9.54 -4.86 13.99
CA ARG A 367 9.67 -3.47 13.52
C ARG A 367 10.90 -2.77 14.12
N HIS A 368 12.07 -3.33 13.84
CA HIS A 368 13.35 -2.82 14.32
C HIS A 368 13.65 -1.40 13.83
N ILE A 369 13.38 -1.10 12.56
CA ILE A 369 13.62 0.23 11.98
C ILE A 369 12.78 1.29 12.69
N ASP A 370 11.49 1.02 12.91
CA ASP A 370 10.60 1.92 13.62
C ASP A 370 11.05 2.11 15.08
N ALA A 371 11.52 1.04 15.73
CA ALA A 371 12.05 1.11 17.09
C ALA A 371 13.30 2.00 17.17
N VAL A 372 14.19 1.92 16.17
CA VAL A 372 15.36 2.82 16.08
C VAL A 372 14.91 4.27 15.91
N ASN A 373 13.99 4.55 14.98
CA ASN A 373 13.47 5.90 14.75
C ASN A 373 12.84 6.51 16.01
N LEU A 374 12.05 5.73 16.75
CA LEU A 374 11.46 6.15 18.01
C LEU A 374 12.52 6.28 19.11
N ALA A 375 13.52 5.40 19.18
CA ALA A 375 14.61 5.51 20.15
C ALA A 375 15.38 6.83 19.97
N PHE A 376 15.68 7.25 18.74
CA PHE A 376 16.25 8.56 18.48
C PHE A 376 15.31 9.70 18.89
N ALA A 377 14.03 9.63 18.50
CA ALA A 377 13.08 10.70 18.75
C ALA A 377 12.75 10.92 20.24
N PHE A 378 13.01 9.93 21.09
CA PHE A 378 12.84 9.97 22.54
C PHE A 378 14.17 9.96 23.31
N GLU A 379 15.31 10.07 22.63
CA GLU A 379 16.65 10.08 23.26
C GLU A 379 16.95 8.82 24.11
N LEU A 380 16.48 7.65 23.65
CA LEU A 380 16.63 6.36 24.32
C LEU A 380 17.69 5.46 23.66
N THR A 381 18.59 6.03 22.86
CA THR A 381 19.61 5.28 22.08
C THR A 381 20.64 4.56 22.93
N GLU A 382 20.84 4.97 24.19
CA GLU A 382 21.70 4.24 25.14
C GLU A 382 21.07 2.91 25.57
N GLN A 383 19.76 2.90 25.82
CA GLN A 383 19.00 1.69 26.19
C GLN A 383 18.73 0.80 24.98
N PHE A 384 18.61 1.41 23.80
CA PHE A 384 18.30 0.74 22.54
C PHE A 384 19.38 1.07 21.50
N PRO A 385 20.58 0.46 21.58
CA PRO A 385 21.70 0.75 20.69
C PRO A 385 21.31 0.58 19.21
N PRO A 386 21.27 1.66 18.40
CA PRO A 386 20.74 1.62 17.04
C PRO A 386 21.43 0.60 16.14
N VAL A 387 22.76 0.56 16.19
CA VAL A 387 23.57 -0.34 15.33
C VAL A 387 23.27 -1.81 15.61
N GLU A 388 23.11 -2.20 16.88
CA GLU A 388 22.80 -3.58 17.25
C GLU A 388 21.38 -3.97 16.82
N LEU A 389 20.42 -3.04 16.92
CA LEU A 389 19.06 -3.24 16.41
C LEU A 389 19.03 -3.43 14.89
N LEU A 390 19.79 -2.62 14.15
CA LEU A 390 19.89 -2.71 12.68
C LEU A 390 20.56 -4.04 12.24
N LYS A 391 21.60 -4.48 12.95
CA LYS A 391 22.23 -5.79 12.69
C LYS A 391 21.27 -6.95 12.98
N SER A 392 20.50 -6.88 14.07
CA SER A 392 19.46 -7.86 14.42
C SER A 392 18.44 -7.98 13.30
N TYR A 393 17.93 -6.84 12.82
CA TYR A 393 16.97 -6.76 11.72
C TYR A 393 17.46 -7.47 10.44
N LEU A 394 18.70 -7.20 10.01
CA LEU A 394 19.27 -7.89 8.84
C LEU A 394 19.47 -9.39 9.07
N THR A 395 19.77 -9.78 10.30
CA THR A 395 19.95 -11.20 10.65
C THR A 395 18.62 -11.94 10.58
N GLU A 396 17.52 -11.32 11.01
CA GLU A 396 16.16 -11.86 10.86
C GLU A 396 15.70 -11.91 9.41
N ALA A 397 15.99 -10.86 8.63
CA ALA A 397 15.71 -10.83 7.19
C ALA A 397 16.42 -11.98 6.44
N LYS A 398 17.57 -12.44 6.95
CA LYS A 398 18.34 -13.59 6.43
C LYS A 398 17.89 -14.97 6.94
N ARG A 399 16.98 -15.08 7.90
CA ARG A 399 16.62 -16.38 8.54
C ARG A 399 15.28 -16.96 8.12
N SER A 400 14.54 -16.30 7.22
CA SER A 400 13.11 -16.59 7.01
C SER A 400 12.72 -16.81 5.54
N SER A 401 13.06 -17.96 4.96
CA SER A 401 12.28 -18.68 3.91
C SER A 401 13.08 -19.83 3.28
N SER A 402 12.39 -20.90 2.87
CA SER A 402 12.94 -22.02 2.08
C SER A 402 12.89 -21.78 0.57
N GLN A 403 12.40 -20.61 0.13
CA GLN A 403 12.31 -20.20 -1.27
C GLN A 403 13.28 -19.06 -1.57
N GLN A 404 14.24 -19.31 -2.45
CA GLN A 404 15.39 -18.42 -2.70
C GLN A 404 15.01 -17.07 -3.34
N ASP A 405 13.84 -16.95 -3.96
CA ASP A 405 13.39 -15.70 -4.61
C ASP A 405 12.73 -14.71 -3.66
N GLU A 406 11.83 -15.16 -2.77
CA GLU A 406 11.28 -14.31 -1.72
C GLU A 406 12.37 -13.86 -0.72
N PHE A 407 13.36 -14.71 -0.48
CA PHE A 407 14.53 -14.41 0.32
C PHE A 407 15.30 -13.18 -0.19
N ASN A 408 15.66 -13.17 -1.48
CA ASN A 408 16.46 -12.09 -2.07
C ASN A 408 15.70 -10.76 -2.09
N GLU A 409 14.37 -10.78 -2.29
CA GLU A 409 13.56 -9.55 -2.26
C GLU A 409 13.40 -8.98 -0.85
N ARG A 410 13.21 -9.84 0.15
CA ARG A 410 13.15 -9.43 1.56
C ARG A 410 14.51 -8.91 2.05
N GLU A 411 15.61 -9.59 1.72
CA GLU A 411 16.96 -9.12 2.04
C GLU A 411 17.23 -7.76 1.37
N LEU A 412 16.89 -7.61 0.08
CA LEU A 412 17.08 -6.35 -0.64
C LEU A 412 16.29 -5.20 0.01
N THR A 413 15.04 -5.45 0.39
CA THR A 413 14.20 -4.45 1.06
C THR A 413 14.78 -4.10 2.43
N GLY A 414 15.23 -5.11 3.19
CA GLY A 414 15.82 -4.91 4.51
C GLY A 414 17.12 -4.12 4.46
N VAL A 415 18.04 -4.45 3.55
CA VAL A 415 19.32 -3.72 3.39
C VAL A 415 19.07 -2.28 2.96
N LYS A 416 18.12 -2.02 2.04
CA LYS A 416 17.74 -0.64 1.67
C LYS A 416 17.17 0.15 2.85
N ALA A 417 16.33 -0.48 3.67
CA ALA A 417 15.76 0.16 4.86
C ALA A 417 16.85 0.52 5.89
N VAL A 418 17.83 -0.37 6.08
CA VAL A 418 18.96 -0.12 6.99
C VAL A 418 19.86 1.00 6.49
N VAL A 419 20.25 0.99 5.21
CA VAL A 419 21.05 2.08 4.62
C VAL A 419 20.36 3.42 4.84
N LYS A 420 19.07 3.50 4.50
CA LYS A 420 18.27 4.70 4.70
C LYS A 420 18.24 5.13 6.18
N CYS A 421 18.07 4.19 7.11
CA CYS A 421 18.03 4.49 8.54
C CYS A 421 19.40 4.97 9.07
N VAL A 422 20.50 4.41 8.58
CA VAL A 422 21.87 4.84 8.92
C VAL A 422 22.09 6.28 8.46
N GLU A 423 21.72 6.60 7.22
CA GLU A 423 21.83 7.94 6.63
C GLU A 423 20.92 8.97 7.34
N GLU A 424 19.68 8.58 7.67
CA GLU A 424 18.73 9.48 8.36
C GLU A 424 19.21 9.89 9.76
N HIS A 425 20.01 9.05 10.44
CA HIS A 425 20.48 9.29 11.80
C HIS A 425 21.99 9.55 11.90
N ASN A 426 22.68 9.73 10.78
CA ASN A 426 24.13 9.95 10.70
C ASN A 426 24.97 8.90 11.45
N LEU A 427 24.68 7.61 11.20
CA LEU A 427 25.33 6.48 11.88
C LEU A 427 26.51 5.88 11.09
N GLU A 428 26.98 6.52 10.02
CA GLU A 428 27.95 5.97 9.06
C GLU A 428 29.29 5.61 9.69
N GLU A 429 29.73 6.37 10.70
CA GLU A 429 30.98 6.09 11.42
C GLU A 429 30.92 4.77 12.19
N GLN A 430 29.76 4.45 12.76
CA GLN A 430 29.55 3.26 13.58
C GLN A 430 29.07 2.06 12.74
N TYR A 431 28.38 2.34 11.63
CA TYR A 431 27.89 1.34 10.71
C TYR A 431 28.10 1.76 9.24
N PRO A 432 29.24 1.39 8.64
CA PRO A 432 29.58 1.78 7.28
C PRO A 432 28.55 1.30 6.24
N VAL A 433 28.17 2.19 5.32
CA VAL A 433 27.13 1.94 4.31
C VAL A 433 27.68 1.30 3.03
N GLU A 434 28.99 1.38 2.75
CA GLU A 434 29.60 0.87 1.51
C GLU A 434 29.42 -0.64 1.33
N PRO A 435 29.60 -1.49 2.35
CA PRO A 435 29.33 -2.93 2.23
C PRO A 435 27.86 -3.22 1.96
N LEU A 436 26.95 -2.41 2.52
CA LEU A 436 25.50 -2.55 2.34
C LEU A 436 25.09 -2.15 0.92
N HIS A 437 25.62 -1.05 0.39
CA HIS A 437 25.45 -0.64 -1.00
C HIS A 437 25.93 -1.70 -1.99
N LYS A 438 27.11 -2.30 -1.74
CA LYS A 438 27.61 -3.40 -2.56
C LYS A 438 26.65 -4.59 -2.56
N ARG A 439 26.09 -4.94 -1.39
CA ARG A 439 25.12 -6.02 -1.27
C ARG A 439 23.81 -5.72 -2.02
N ILE A 440 23.33 -4.48 -1.99
CA ILE A 440 22.16 -4.03 -2.78
C ILE A 440 22.40 -4.28 -4.28
N LEU A 441 23.56 -3.87 -4.80
CA LEU A 441 23.91 -4.05 -6.21
C LEU A 441 23.99 -5.53 -6.61
N GLU A 442 24.55 -6.38 -5.75
CA GLU A 442 24.58 -7.84 -5.96
C GLU A 442 23.17 -8.43 -6.05
N LEU A 443 22.29 -8.08 -5.11
CA LEU A 443 20.91 -8.56 -5.07
C LEU A 443 20.08 -8.07 -6.27
N GLU A 444 20.27 -6.82 -6.69
CA GLU A 444 19.63 -6.27 -7.89
C GLU A 444 20.11 -6.94 -9.18
N LYS A 445 21.41 -7.26 -9.27
CA LYS A 445 21.98 -8.02 -10.39
C LYS A 445 21.39 -9.42 -10.48
N VAL A 446 21.32 -10.16 -9.37
CA VAL A 446 20.70 -11.50 -9.31
C VAL A 446 19.23 -11.45 -9.74
N LYS A 447 18.49 -10.42 -9.31
CA LYS A 447 17.10 -10.19 -9.71
C LYS A 447 16.96 -9.91 -11.21
N ALA A 448 17.86 -9.12 -11.78
CA ALA A 448 17.85 -8.79 -13.21
C ALA A 448 18.21 -10.01 -14.10
N GLU A 449 19.16 -10.83 -13.69
CA GLU A 449 19.56 -12.05 -14.41
C GLU A 449 18.42 -13.08 -14.45
N LYS A 450 17.70 -13.27 -13.33
CA LYS A 450 16.52 -14.14 -13.29
C LYS A 450 15.37 -13.67 -14.18
N LYS A 451 15.13 -12.36 -14.29
CA LYS A 451 14.13 -11.79 -15.22
C LYS A 451 14.49 -12.07 -16.68
N LYS A 452 15.77 -12.02 -17.04
CA LYS A 452 16.24 -12.37 -18.40
C LYS A 452 16.12 -13.86 -18.69
N ALA A 453 16.30 -14.72 -17.70
CA ALA A 453 16.18 -16.17 -17.86
C ALA A 453 14.73 -16.68 -18.01
N THR A 454 13.74 -15.88 -17.62
CA THR A 454 12.31 -16.22 -17.64
C THR A 454 11.54 -15.59 -18.81
N GLU A 455 12.19 -14.76 -19.64
CA GLU A 455 11.61 -14.30 -20.91
C GLU A 455 11.49 -15.46 -21.92
N PRO A 456 10.30 -15.71 -22.50
CA PRO A 456 10.16 -16.74 -23.52
C PRO A 456 10.95 -16.32 -24.77
N THR A 457 12.00 -17.09 -25.08
CA THR A 457 12.77 -16.95 -26.31
C THR A 457 11.81 -16.95 -27.50
N LYS A 458 11.69 -15.82 -28.21
CA LYS A 458 10.94 -15.74 -29.48
C LYS A 458 11.38 -16.88 -30.39
N PRO A 459 10.46 -17.64 -31.02
CA PRO A 459 10.84 -18.69 -31.95
C PRO A 459 11.63 -18.07 -33.10
N GLN A 460 12.91 -18.47 -33.22
CA GLN A 460 13.76 -18.05 -34.33
C GLN A 460 13.09 -18.43 -35.65
N THR A 461 12.77 -17.42 -36.45
CA THR A 461 12.28 -17.59 -37.81
C THR A 461 13.41 -18.21 -38.64
N LYS A 462 13.23 -19.48 -39.05
CA LYS A 462 14.16 -20.14 -39.97
C LYS A 462 14.23 -19.34 -41.27
N ARG A 463 15.42 -18.82 -41.60
CA ARG A 463 15.72 -18.26 -42.93
C ARG A 463 15.47 -19.34 -44.01
N PRO A 464 14.87 -18.98 -45.16
CA PRO A 464 14.67 -19.92 -46.26
C PRO A 464 16.02 -20.28 -46.89
N ARG A 465 16.25 -21.58 -47.12
CA ARG A 465 17.40 -22.12 -47.87
C ARG A 465 17.39 -21.56 -49.29
N GLY A 466 18.52 -20.99 -49.72
CA GLY A 466 18.73 -20.52 -51.08
C GLY A 466 18.64 -21.66 -52.11
N ALA A 467 18.06 -21.33 -53.26
CA ALA A 467 17.95 -22.21 -54.42
C ALA A 467 19.34 -22.51 -55.01
N GLN A 468 19.62 -23.78 -55.31
CA GLN A 468 20.76 -24.17 -56.15
C GLN A 468 20.43 -24.03 -57.64
N PRO A 469 21.43 -23.77 -58.52
CA PRO A 469 21.20 -23.50 -59.92
C PRO A 469 21.05 -24.79 -60.74
N ARG A 470 20.12 -24.76 -61.70
CA ARG A 470 19.85 -25.83 -62.65
C ARG A 470 20.83 -25.73 -63.82
N VAL A 471 21.62 -26.77 -64.04
CA VAL A 471 22.46 -26.95 -65.23
C VAL A 471 21.55 -27.28 -66.41
N THR A 472 21.59 -26.49 -67.48
CA THR A 472 21.01 -26.83 -68.79
C THR A 472 22.13 -27.13 -69.77
N GLU A 473 22.16 -28.40 -70.17
CA GLU A 473 22.97 -29.00 -71.21
C GLU A 473 22.43 -28.56 -72.58
N VAL A 474 23.32 -28.17 -73.49
CA VAL A 474 23.02 -27.84 -74.90
C VAL A 474 23.65 -28.91 -75.77
N ALA A 475 22.85 -29.59 -76.60
CA ALA A 475 23.30 -30.16 -77.86
C ALA A 475 22.13 -30.50 -78.81
N ALA A 476 22.32 -30.11 -80.07
CA ALA A 476 21.52 -30.32 -81.29
C ALA A 476 20.34 -29.38 -81.54
#